data_AF-A0A1B0ZUP6-F1
#
_entry.id   AF-A0A1B0ZUP6-F1
#
_cell.length_a   1.000
_cell.length_b   1.000
_cell.length_c   1.000
_cell.angle_alpha   90.00
_cell.angle_beta   90.00
_cell.angle_gamma   90.00
#
_symmetry.space_group_name_H-M   'P 1'
#
loop_
_entity.id
_entity.type
_entity.pdbx_description
1 polymer ?
#
loop_
_entity_poly.entity_id
_entity_poly.type
_entity_poly.pdbx_seq_one_letter_code
_entity_poly.pdbx_strand_id
1 'polypeptide(L)'
;MKLVLLLLVAVLVLALWRPGFGFRAQRLAHYADTGPAFDIQERLSGTLISEGMIYGPRGRVVSRFVARMNGEWDGATGTLSEDFAYANGSTQARKWYLTMGEDGHFTATADDIIGEGKGQQMGATVRLTYRIRLPEDAGGHVLDVTDWMYLMDNGTILNRSEMRKFGIKVAELIATMRPAEG
;
A
#
# COMPACT_ATOMS: atom_id res chain seq x y z
N MET A 1 -33.30 -5.55 34.23
CA MET A 1 -32.62 -4.28 33.84
C MET A 1 -31.11 -4.43 33.63
N LYS A 2 -30.31 -4.88 34.62
CA LYS A 2 -28.83 -4.97 34.48
C LYS A 2 -28.35 -5.91 33.36
N LEU A 3 -28.98 -7.08 33.20
CA LEU A 3 -28.62 -8.05 32.16
C LEU A 3 -28.92 -7.54 30.74
N VAL A 4 -30.07 -6.87 30.57
CA VAL A 4 -30.48 -6.23 29.30
C VAL A 4 -29.52 -5.10 28.93
N LEU A 5 -29.10 -4.29 29.92
CA LEU A 5 -28.11 -3.24 29.72
C LEU A 5 -26.74 -3.80 29.32
N LEU A 6 -26.27 -4.88 29.97
CA LEU A 6 -25.01 -5.54 29.62
C LEU A 6 -25.05 -6.15 28.21
N LEU A 7 -26.17 -6.76 27.81
CA LEU A 7 -26.37 -7.28 26.45
C LEU A 7 -26.39 -6.15 25.41
N LEU A 8 -27.06 -5.04 25.70
CA LEU A 8 -27.07 -3.87 24.81
C LEU A 8 -25.68 -3.27 24.66
N VAL A 9 -24.91 -3.16 25.74
CA VAL A 9 -23.51 -2.69 25.69
C VAL A 9 -22.62 -3.66 24.91
N ALA A 10 -22.76 -4.97 25.13
CA ALA A 10 -22.00 -5.98 24.38
C ALA A 10 -22.32 -5.96 22.88
N VAL A 11 -23.60 -5.82 22.50
CA VAL A 11 -24.03 -5.66 21.11
C VAL A 11 -23.50 -4.35 20.52
N LEU A 12 -23.50 -3.25 21.28
CA LEU A 12 -22.93 -1.98 20.83
C LEU A 12 -21.42 -2.08 20.62
N VAL A 13 -20.68 -2.72 21.54
CA VAL A 13 -19.24 -2.96 21.43
C VAL A 13 -18.94 -3.84 20.21
N LEU A 14 -19.69 -4.92 20.00
CA LEU A 14 -19.55 -5.79 18.82
C LEU A 14 -19.94 -5.08 17.51
N ALA A 15 -20.94 -4.19 17.55
CA ALA A 15 -21.34 -3.37 16.40
C ALA A 15 -20.25 -2.34 16.03
N LEU A 16 -19.61 -1.73 17.04
CA LEU A 16 -18.47 -0.82 16.87
C LEU A 16 -17.19 -1.56 16.46
N TRP A 17 -17.09 -2.86 16.75
CA TRP A 17 -16.03 -3.75 16.30
C TRP A 17 -16.32 -4.47 14.97
N ARG A 18 -17.34 -4.05 14.21
CA ARG A 18 -17.71 -4.74 12.95
C ARG A 18 -16.54 -4.74 11.94
N PRO A 19 -16.04 -5.91 11.53
CA PRO A 19 -15.19 -6.03 10.36
C PRO A 19 -16.05 -5.72 9.13
N GLY A 20 -15.78 -4.62 8.43
CA GLY A 20 -16.56 -4.22 7.25
C GLY A 20 -16.65 -2.71 7.02
N PHE A 21 -16.26 -1.90 8.01
CA PHE A 21 -16.12 -0.46 7.84
C PHE A 21 -14.63 -0.08 7.93
N GLY A 22 -14.15 0.70 6.96
CA GLY A 22 -12.80 1.23 6.93
C GLY A 22 -11.94 0.73 5.76
N PHE A 23 -10.68 1.15 5.76
CA PHE A 23 -9.78 1.04 4.61
C PHE A 23 -9.59 -0.39 4.08
N ARG A 24 -9.52 -1.39 4.98
CA ARG A 24 -9.36 -2.82 4.60
C ARG A 24 -10.65 -3.49 4.10
N ALA A 25 -11.80 -2.85 4.24
CA ALA A 25 -13.06 -3.39 3.73
C ALA A 25 -13.24 -3.19 2.22
N GLN A 26 -12.36 -2.40 1.59
CA GLN A 26 -12.34 -2.20 0.15
C GLN A 26 -12.13 -3.53 -0.59
N ARG A 27 -12.84 -3.68 -1.71
CA ARG A 27 -12.76 -4.83 -2.60
C ARG A 27 -12.48 -4.30 -4.00
N LEU A 28 -11.64 -4.99 -4.76
CA LEU A 28 -11.31 -4.55 -6.11
C LEU A 28 -12.57 -4.44 -6.97
N ALA A 29 -13.55 -5.33 -6.76
CA ALA A 29 -14.82 -5.33 -7.50
C ALA A 29 -15.63 -4.02 -7.35
N HIS A 30 -15.38 -3.21 -6.32
CA HIS A 30 -16.01 -1.89 -6.21
C HIS A 30 -15.52 -0.91 -7.30
N TYR A 31 -14.41 -1.23 -7.96
CA TYR A 31 -13.75 -0.40 -8.96
C TYR A 31 -13.68 -1.06 -10.34
N ALA A 32 -14.35 -2.19 -10.56
CA ALA A 32 -14.23 -2.93 -11.83
C ALA A 32 -14.60 -2.10 -13.06
N ASP A 33 -15.61 -1.24 -12.93
CA ASP A 33 -16.11 -0.39 -14.01
C ASP A 33 -15.50 1.03 -14.00
N THR A 34 -14.41 1.26 -13.27
CA THR A 34 -13.72 2.56 -13.26
C THR A 34 -12.59 2.62 -14.28
N GLY A 35 -12.41 3.79 -14.87
CA GLY A 35 -11.30 4.11 -15.76
C GLY A 35 -10.52 5.33 -15.30
N PRO A 36 -9.35 5.61 -15.89
CA PRO A 36 -8.63 4.75 -16.84
C PRO A 36 -8.14 3.44 -16.20
N ALA A 37 -7.99 2.38 -17.00
CA ALA A 37 -7.51 1.10 -16.49
C ALA A 37 -6.07 1.23 -15.98
N PHE A 38 -5.81 0.72 -14.78
CA PHE A 38 -4.48 0.68 -14.18
C PHE A 38 -3.79 -0.63 -14.57
N ASP A 39 -2.95 -0.55 -15.60
CA ASP A 39 -1.97 -1.60 -15.91
C ASP A 39 -0.63 -1.29 -15.23
N ILE A 40 -0.18 -2.12 -14.28
CA ILE A 40 1.08 -1.88 -13.58
C ILE A 40 2.30 -1.98 -14.50
N GLN A 41 2.23 -2.78 -15.56
CA GLN A 41 3.33 -2.93 -16.51
C GLN A 41 3.55 -1.62 -17.27
N GLU A 42 2.48 -0.92 -17.64
CA GLU A 42 2.56 0.38 -18.30
C GLU A 42 2.87 1.50 -17.29
N ARG A 43 2.12 1.53 -16.18
CA ARG A 43 2.09 2.70 -15.29
C ARG A 43 3.21 2.74 -14.26
N LEU A 44 3.87 1.62 -14.01
CA LEU A 44 5.07 1.54 -13.20
C LEU A 44 6.31 1.24 -14.07
N SER A 45 6.30 1.61 -15.35
CA SER A 45 7.46 1.54 -16.24
C SER A 45 8.20 2.86 -16.35
N GLY A 46 9.52 2.79 -16.55
CA GLY A 46 10.38 3.95 -16.72
C GLY A 46 10.68 4.66 -15.40
N THR A 47 11.13 5.91 -15.49
CA THR A 47 11.50 6.70 -14.32
C THR A 47 10.29 7.44 -13.76
N LEU A 48 10.02 7.26 -12.47
CA LEU A 48 8.96 7.95 -11.73
C LEU A 48 9.53 8.76 -10.57
N ILE A 49 8.79 9.77 -10.15
CA ILE A 49 8.97 10.48 -8.89
C ILE A 49 7.78 10.17 -8.01
N SER A 50 8.07 9.84 -6.75
CA SER A 50 7.07 9.67 -5.71
C SER A 50 7.31 10.66 -4.57
N GLU A 51 6.23 11.22 -4.05
CA GLU A 51 6.25 12.20 -2.97
C GLU A 51 5.23 11.75 -1.94
N GLY A 52 5.63 11.63 -0.67
CA GLY A 52 4.75 11.01 0.31
C GLY A 52 4.95 11.43 1.75
N MET A 53 3.97 11.06 2.56
CA MET A 53 3.90 11.31 3.99
C MET A 53 3.58 10.03 4.73
N ILE A 54 4.26 9.81 5.84
CA ILE A 54 4.02 8.71 6.77
C ILE A 54 3.36 9.29 8.02
N TYR A 55 2.25 8.70 8.42
CA TYR A 55 1.48 9.04 9.59
C TYR A 55 1.68 7.99 10.68
N GLY A 56 1.87 8.45 11.91
CA GLY A 56 1.90 7.57 13.08
C GLY A 56 0.51 7.18 13.56
N PRO A 57 0.40 6.37 14.63
CA PRO A 57 -0.88 5.83 15.12
C PRO A 57 -1.83 6.90 15.66
N ARG A 58 -1.30 8.09 15.98
CA ARG A 58 -2.06 9.28 16.43
C ARG A 58 -2.56 10.15 15.27
N GLY A 59 -2.37 9.73 14.02
CA GLY A 59 -2.77 10.48 12.83
C GLY A 59 -1.92 11.72 12.52
N ARG A 60 -0.80 11.91 13.23
CA ARG A 60 0.16 12.98 12.92
C ARG A 60 1.16 12.49 11.89
N VAL A 61 1.57 13.38 10.98
CA VAL A 61 2.71 13.13 10.09
C VAL A 61 3.96 12.97 10.96
N VAL A 62 4.65 11.83 10.80
CA VAL A 62 5.91 11.51 11.49
C VAL A 62 7.11 11.60 10.58
N SER A 63 6.92 11.43 9.27
CA SER A 63 7.97 11.60 8.27
C SER A 63 7.38 11.98 6.92
N ARG A 64 8.21 12.57 6.06
CA ARG A 64 7.91 12.86 4.65
C ARG A 64 9.07 12.33 3.82
N PHE A 65 8.81 11.94 2.58
CA PHE A 65 9.83 11.45 1.68
C PHE A 65 9.60 11.93 0.25
N VAL A 66 10.69 11.97 -0.50
CA VAL A 66 10.69 11.97 -1.96
C VAL A 66 11.43 10.72 -2.38
N ALA A 67 10.90 9.98 -3.35
CA ALA A 67 11.56 8.81 -3.91
C ALA A 67 11.72 8.96 -5.42
N ARG A 68 12.88 8.55 -5.92
CA ARG A 68 13.07 8.29 -7.35
C ARG A 68 12.85 6.81 -7.58
N MET A 69 12.03 6.48 -8.55
CA MET A 69 11.70 5.10 -8.87
C MET A 69 12.09 4.80 -10.31
N ASN A 70 12.49 3.56 -10.58
CA ASN A 70 12.75 3.08 -11.93
C ASN A 70 12.14 1.69 -12.11
N GLY A 71 11.19 1.61 -13.02
CA GLY A 71 10.50 0.38 -13.37
C GLY A 71 10.96 -0.20 -14.71
N GLU A 72 11.23 -1.49 -14.72
CA GLU A 72 11.67 -2.23 -15.90
C GLU A 72 10.85 -3.51 -16.01
N TRP A 73 10.37 -3.83 -17.21
CA TRP A 73 9.56 -5.02 -17.46
C TRP A 73 10.14 -5.82 -18.62
N ASP A 74 10.15 -7.14 -18.45
CA ASP A 74 10.48 -8.14 -19.48
C ASP A 74 9.36 -9.19 -19.48
N GLY A 75 8.48 -9.08 -20.48
CA GLY A 75 7.28 -9.90 -20.58
C GLY A 75 6.41 -9.81 -19.31
N ALA A 76 6.19 -10.95 -18.66
CA ALA A 76 5.36 -11.06 -17.47
C ALA A 76 6.09 -10.73 -16.15
N THR A 77 7.39 -10.43 -16.20
CA THR A 77 8.19 -10.12 -15.00
C THR A 77 8.71 -8.70 -15.06
N GLY A 78 8.86 -8.06 -13.91
CA GLY A 78 9.40 -6.71 -13.83
C GLY A 78 10.11 -6.44 -12.53
N THR A 79 10.85 -5.33 -12.50
CA THR A 79 11.45 -4.81 -11.27
C THR A 79 11.08 -3.36 -11.09
N LEU A 80 10.94 -2.93 -9.85
CA LEU A 80 10.72 -1.54 -9.47
C LEU A 80 11.73 -1.18 -8.39
N SER A 81 12.74 -0.42 -8.77
CA SER A 81 13.74 0.11 -7.84
C SER A 81 13.25 1.45 -7.30
N GLU A 82 13.41 1.67 -6.00
CA GLU A 82 12.91 2.84 -5.28
C GLU A 82 14.02 3.38 -4.37
N ASP A 83 14.45 4.62 -4.62
CA ASP A 83 15.44 5.34 -3.83
C ASP A 83 14.76 6.46 -3.05
N PHE A 84 14.52 6.23 -1.76
CA PHE A 84 13.85 7.15 -0.84
C PHE A 84 14.84 8.12 -0.20
N ALA A 85 14.49 9.40 -0.18
CA ALA A 85 15.10 10.45 0.63
C ALA A 85 14.07 10.99 1.62
N TYR A 86 14.33 10.78 2.91
CA TYR A 86 13.43 11.18 3.99
C TYR A 86 13.77 12.58 4.52
N ALA A 87 12.76 13.27 5.08
CA ALA A 87 12.90 14.63 5.59
C ALA A 87 13.87 14.79 6.78
N ASN A 88 14.21 13.69 7.46
CA ASN A 88 15.24 13.65 8.52
C ASN A 88 16.67 13.47 7.95
N GLY A 89 16.83 13.39 6.63
CA GLY A 89 18.10 13.20 5.95
C GLY A 89 18.52 11.74 5.73
N SER A 90 17.76 10.75 6.25
CA SER A 90 18.06 9.34 5.98
C SER A 90 17.64 8.95 4.56
N THR A 91 18.31 7.95 4.01
CA THR A 91 17.95 7.35 2.72
C THR A 91 17.67 5.87 2.86
N GLN A 92 16.88 5.32 1.94
CA GLN A 92 16.58 3.90 1.88
C GLN A 92 16.42 3.50 0.42
N ALA A 93 16.94 2.35 0.04
CA ALA A 93 16.66 1.73 -1.24
C ALA A 93 15.78 0.51 -1.04
N ARG A 94 14.80 0.30 -1.92
CA ARG A 94 14.05 -0.96 -2.05
C ARG A 94 13.99 -1.35 -3.51
N LYS A 95 14.10 -2.65 -3.79
CA LYS A 95 13.88 -3.18 -5.12
C LYS A 95 12.83 -4.27 -5.06
N TRP A 96 11.71 -4.02 -5.72
CA TRP A 96 10.65 -5.01 -5.91
C TRP A 96 10.93 -5.86 -7.14
N TYR A 97 10.57 -7.13 -7.05
CA TYR A 97 10.46 -8.06 -8.16
C TYR A 97 9.00 -8.44 -8.30
N LEU A 98 8.43 -8.18 -9.48
CA LEU A 98 7.02 -8.35 -9.79
C LEU A 98 6.87 -9.47 -10.80
N THR A 99 5.84 -10.28 -10.65
CA THR A 99 5.50 -11.33 -11.62
C THR A 99 4.00 -11.35 -11.85
N MET A 100 3.58 -11.09 -13.09
CA MET A 100 2.19 -11.13 -13.51
C MET A 100 1.68 -12.57 -13.52
N GLY A 101 0.43 -12.72 -13.09
CA GLY A 101 -0.37 -13.93 -13.23
C GLY A 101 -1.62 -13.64 -14.06
N GLU A 102 -2.62 -14.50 -13.91
CA GLU A 102 -3.90 -14.42 -14.61
C GLU A 102 -4.86 -13.42 -13.93
N ASP A 103 -5.87 -12.95 -14.65
CA ASP A 103 -6.96 -12.11 -14.11
C ASP A 103 -6.49 -10.87 -13.32
N GLY A 104 -5.40 -10.25 -13.78
CA GLY A 104 -4.80 -9.07 -13.17
C GLY A 104 -4.07 -9.36 -11.85
N HIS A 105 -3.94 -10.62 -11.43
CA HIS A 105 -3.14 -10.99 -10.27
C HIS A 105 -1.64 -10.83 -10.54
N PHE A 106 -0.88 -10.56 -9.49
CA PHE A 106 0.58 -10.59 -9.54
C PHE A 106 1.16 -10.91 -8.17
N THR A 107 2.41 -11.35 -8.14
CA THR A 107 3.20 -11.49 -6.92
C THR A 107 4.27 -10.41 -6.85
N ALA A 108 4.68 -10.07 -5.64
CA ALA A 108 5.73 -9.07 -5.39
C ALA A 108 6.68 -9.56 -4.30
N THR A 109 7.99 -9.47 -4.53
CA THR A 109 9.02 -9.78 -3.52
C THR A 109 10.03 -8.65 -3.42
N ALA A 110 10.68 -8.55 -2.27
CA ALA A 110 11.78 -7.62 -2.00
C ALA A 110 12.54 -8.14 -0.77
N ASP A 111 13.77 -7.67 -0.55
CA ASP A 111 14.68 -8.20 0.48
C ASP A 111 14.11 -8.08 1.91
N ASP A 112 13.30 -7.06 2.16
CA ASP A 112 12.66 -6.80 3.46
C ASP A 112 11.24 -7.41 3.58
N ILE A 113 10.79 -8.14 2.56
CA ILE A 113 9.46 -8.76 2.50
C ILE A 113 9.53 -10.21 2.97
N ILE A 114 8.61 -10.59 3.86
CA ILE A 114 8.53 -11.95 4.40
C ILE A 114 7.57 -12.78 3.55
N GLY A 115 8.15 -13.62 2.70
CA GLY A 115 7.42 -14.43 1.73
C GLY A 115 7.13 -13.61 0.48
N GLU A 116 5.89 -13.67 0.00
CA GLU A 116 5.46 -12.95 -1.19
C GLU A 116 4.30 -12.01 -0.87
N GLY A 117 4.37 -10.80 -1.41
CA GLY A 117 3.23 -9.94 -1.58
C GLY A 117 2.27 -10.50 -2.63
N LYS A 118 0.97 -10.32 -2.38
CA LYS A 118 -0.11 -10.70 -3.28
C LYS A 118 -0.81 -9.45 -3.77
N GLY A 119 -0.73 -9.23 -5.08
CA GLY A 119 -1.26 -8.11 -5.80
C GLY A 119 -2.40 -8.50 -6.73
N GLN A 120 -3.28 -7.54 -7.02
CA GLN A 120 -4.23 -7.64 -8.13
C GLN A 120 -4.61 -6.24 -8.63
N GLN A 121 -4.66 -6.07 -9.95
CA GLN A 121 -5.13 -4.87 -10.63
C GLN A 121 -6.55 -5.09 -11.19
N MET A 122 -7.42 -4.10 -11.05
CA MET A 122 -8.76 -4.10 -11.66
C MET A 122 -9.32 -2.66 -11.75
N GLY A 123 -9.88 -2.33 -12.92
CA GLY A 123 -10.32 -0.97 -13.25
C GLY A 123 -9.19 0.04 -13.03
N ALA A 124 -9.48 1.18 -12.42
CA ALA A 124 -8.48 2.20 -12.10
C ALA A 124 -7.66 1.91 -10.83
N THR A 125 -7.63 0.67 -10.33
CA THR A 125 -7.06 0.37 -9.01
C THR A 125 -6.15 -0.84 -8.98
N VAL A 126 -5.19 -0.81 -8.05
CA VAL A 126 -4.34 -1.93 -7.69
C VAL A 126 -4.37 -2.10 -6.18
N ARG A 127 -4.51 -3.33 -5.72
CA ARG A 127 -4.34 -3.68 -4.31
C ARG A 127 -3.15 -4.60 -4.16
N LEU A 128 -2.26 -4.29 -3.22
CA LEU A 128 -1.11 -5.13 -2.87
C LEU A 128 -1.12 -5.39 -1.36
N THR A 129 -0.89 -6.64 -0.96
CA THR A 129 -0.82 -7.04 0.46
C THR A 129 0.43 -7.85 0.71
N TYR A 130 1.17 -7.54 1.78
CA TYR A 130 2.44 -8.21 2.11
C TYR A 130 2.77 -8.04 3.59
N ARG A 131 3.86 -8.70 4.01
CA ARG A 131 4.47 -8.49 5.33
C ARG A 131 5.88 -7.96 5.15
N ILE A 132 6.17 -6.84 5.81
CA ILE A 132 7.47 -6.19 5.76
C ILE A 132 8.15 -6.31 7.12
N ARG A 133 9.47 -6.54 7.12
CA ARG A 133 10.32 -6.38 8.29
C ARG A 133 10.98 -5.00 8.24
N LEU A 134 10.70 -4.17 9.23
CA LEU A 134 11.35 -2.89 9.36
C LEU A 134 12.85 -3.07 9.68
N PRO A 135 13.71 -2.12 9.27
CA PRO A 135 15.11 -2.04 9.70
C PRO A 135 15.28 -2.11 11.24
N GLU A 136 16.46 -2.54 11.68
CA GLU A 136 16.77 -2.72 13.12
C GLU A 136 16.72 -1.41 13.91
N ASP A 137 17.14 -0.29 13.32
CA ASP A 137 17.04 1.05 13.90
C ASP A 137 15.58 1.53 14.06
N ALA A 138 14.67 0.95 13.27
CA ALA A 138 13.22 1.10 13.40
C ALA A 138 12.57 0.00 14.27
N GLY A 139 13.37 -0.83 14.96
CA GLY A 139 12.94 -1.84 15.93
C GLY A 139 12.72 -3.25 15.37
N GLY A 140 13.10 -3.54 14.12
CA GLY A 140 13.06 -4.90 13.56
C GLY A 140 11.65 -5.48 13.43
N HIS A 141 10.62 -4.64 13.54
CA HIS A 141 9.23 -5.09 13.65
C HIS A 141 8.71 -5.65 12.33
N VAL A 142 7.92 -6.71 12.42
CA VAL A 142 7.15 -7.22 11.28
C VAL A 142 5.78 -6.58 11.25
N LEU A 143 5.43 -5.97 10.12
CA LEU A 143 4.14 -5.31 9.90
C LEU A 143 3.39 -5.96 8.73
N ASP A 144 2.08 -6.11 8.88
CA ASP A 144 1.16 -6.43 7.79
C ASP A 144 0.82 -5.14 7.05
N VAL A 145 0.97 -5.12 5.73
CA VAL A 145 0.72 -3.95 4.88
C VAL A 145 -0.41 -4.24 3.90
N THR A 146 -1.29 -3.26 3.72
CA THR A 146 -2.29 -3.23 2.65
C THR A 146 -2.14 -1.93 1.91
N ASP A 147 -1.73 -2.01 0.65
CA ASP A 147 -1.57 -0.90 -0.26
C ASP A 147 -2.74 -0.87 -1.23
N TRP A 148 -3.29 0.32 -1.42
CA TRP A 148 -4.19 0.64 -2.51
C TRP A 148 -3.57 1.74 -3.35
N MET A 149 -3.44 1.48 -4.64
CA MET A 149 -3.05 2.46 -5.63
C MET A 149 -4.26 2.76 -6.52
N TYR A 150 -4.46 4.03 -6.78
CA TYR A 150 -5.57 4.55 -7.57
C TYR A 150 -4.99 5.37 -8.71
N LEU A 151 -5.33 5.02 -9.94
CA LEU A 151 -4.94 5.79 -11.11
C LEU A 151 -5.93 6.92 -11.31
N MET A 152 -5.41 8.14 -11.33
CA MET A 152 -6.20 9.34 -11.57
C MET A 152 -6.31 9.62 -13.08
N ASP A 153 -7.36 10.35 -13.48
CA ASP A 153 -7.60 10.71 -14.89
C ASP A 153 -6.43 11.46 -15.54
N ASN A 154 -5.65 12.19 -14.75
CA ASN A 154 -4.46 12.92 -15.20
C ASN A 154 -3.19 12.04 -15.26
N GLY A 155 -3.30 10.74 -15.03
CA GLY A 155 -2.19 9.80 -15.04
C GLY A 155 -1.36 9.72 -13.75
N THR A 156 -1.64 10.56 -12.75
CA THR A 156 -1.00 10.43 -11.43
C THR A 156 -1.53 9.19 -10.71
N ILE A 157 -0.65 8.46 -10.03
CA ILE A 157 -1.05 7.37 -9.15
C ILE A 157 -1.09 7.92 -7.72
N LEU A 158 -2.21 7.74 -7.03
CA LEU A 158 -2.31 7.95 -5.59
C LEU A 158 -2.16 6.61 -4.89
N ASN A 159 -1.18 6.49 -4.01
CA ASN A 159 -0.99 5.35 -3.14
C ASN A 159 -1.43 5.70 -1.71
N ARG A 160 -2.20 4.80 -1.11
CA ARG A 160 -2.47 4.79 0.33
C ARG A 160 -2.13 3.42 0.89
N SER A 161 -1.35 3.40 1.95
CA SER A 161 -0.98 2.17 2.67
C SER A 161 -1.48 2.20 4.09
N GLU A 162 -1.97 1.07 4.58
CA GLU A 162 -2.22 0.85 5.99
C GLU A 162 -1.28 -0.23 6.52
N MET A 163 -0.51 0.09 7.57
CA MET A 163 0.44 -0.82 8.20
C MET A 163 -0.04 -1.20 9.60
N ARG A 164 -0.06 -2.49 9.90
CA ARG A 164 -0.55 -3.04 11.16
C ARG A 164 0.46 -3.94 11.85
N LYS A 165 0.44 -3.92 13.17
CA LYS A 165 1.14 -4.88 14.03
C LYS A 165 0.11 -5.61 14.87
N PHE A 166 0.06 -6.94 14.78
CA PHE A 166 -0.93 -7.77 15.49
C PHE A 166 -2.38 -7.29 15.29
N GLY A 167 -2.71 -6.87 14.07
CA GLY A 167 -4.05 -6.36 13.72
C GLY A 167 -4.35 -4.92 14.16
N ILE A 168 -3.45 -4.23 14.87
CA ILE A 168 -3.62 -2.83 15.28
C ILE A 168 -2.94 -1.92 14.25
N LYS A 169 -3.62 -0.86 13.79
CA LYS A 169 -3.02 0.15 12.90
C LYS A 169 -1.93 0.91 13.64
N VAL A 170 -0.71 0.85 13.10
CA VAL A 170 0.47 1.52 13.67
C VAL A 170 1.02 2.61 12.78
N ALA A 171 0.82 2.52 11.46
CA ALA A 171 1.20 3.56 10.53
C ALA A 171 0.27 3.60 9.31
N GLU A 172 0.27 4.74 8.63
CA GLU A 172 -0.40 4.96 7.35
C GLU A 172 0.55 5.74 6.43
N LEU A 173 0.56 5.43 5.14
CA LEU A 173 1.33 6.16 4.14
C LEU A 173 0.38 6.70 3.09
N ILE A 174 0.60 7.93 2.66
CA ILE A 174 -0.03 8.50 1.48
C ILE A 174 1.08 9.03 0.59
N ALA A 175 1.08 8.62 -0.68
CA ALA A 175 2.05 9.08 -1.65
C ALA A 175 1.41 9.31 -3.02
N THR A 176 2.02 10.18 -3.80
CA THR A 176 1.78 10.27 -5.23
C THR A 176 2.89 9.55 -5.98
N MET A 177 2.62 9.08 -7.18
CA MET A 177 3.64 8.64 -8.13
C MET A 177 3.29 9.20 -9.51
N ARG A 178 4.28 9.73 -10.21
CA ARG A 178 4.12 10.31 -11.55
C ARG A 178 5.41 10.12 -12.35
N PRO A 179 5.34 10.06 -13.69
CA PRO A 179 6.54 10.07 -14.52
C PRO A 179 7.47 11.23 -14.13
N ALA A 180 8.77 10.97 -14.10
CA ALA A 180 9.77 11.98 -13.76
C ALA A 180 9.92 13.04 -14.85
N GLU A 181 9.53 12.71 -16.08
CA GLU A 181 9.53 13.61 -17.23
C GLU A 181 8.09 13.93 -17.62
N GLY A 182 7.79 15.23 -17.65
CA GLY A 182 6.54 15.84 -18.09
C GLY A 182 6.80 17.28 -18.50
#